data_AF-A0A0N4TA60-F1
#
_entry.id   AF-A0A0N4TA60-F1
#
_cell.length_a   1.000
_cell.length_b   1.000
_cell.length_c   1.000
_cell.angle_alpha   90.00
_cell.angle_beta   90.00
_cell.angle_gamma   90.00
#
_symmetry.space_group_name_H-M   'P 1'
#
loop_
_entity.id
_entity.type
_entity.pdbx_description
1 polymer ?
#
loop_
_entity_poly.entity_id
_entity_poly.type
_entity_poly.pdbx_seq_one_letter_code
_entity_poly.pdbx_strand_id
1 'polypeptide(L)'
;IGLAIYDVLQAFFIPPSIFLVHRYFSEIYQFTLHTTLFDNYGKLGIILNTPSHHRVHHGRNPYCIDRNYAAVFIIWDKIFGTFEPERQSEKPVYGIINQEMTFNQIYLQFHTLYNLLFIKWRMKTENGEWIFRGIEKLKAIYYPPIYMPKMKVKRYFHWFTMVDHEEGIPLIENEIIRYNPKISHWKKIYCLVHFMLLLAVFFHFEIDRNQLSYLDFNLKLAFFIITIQSLGAFFDRKFVTIIFYIF
;
A
#
# COMPACT_ATOMS: atom_id res chain seq x y z
N ILE A 1 2.86 1.70 8.76
CA ILE A 1 2.33 1.92 10.14
C ILE A 1 1.70 0.65 10.70
N GLY A 2 0.80 -0.05 9.97
CA GLY A 2 0.16 -1.29 10.46
C GLY A 2 1.13 -2.41 10.84
N LEU A 3 2.11 -2.72 9.98
CA LEU A 3 3.09 -3.81 10.23
C LEU A 3 3.93 -3.57 11.50
N ALA A 4 4.39 -2.34 11.72
CA ALA A 4 5.25 -2.01 12.86
C ALA A 4 4.57 -2.27 14.22
N ILE A 5 3.26 -2.08 14.32
CA ILE A 5 2.51 -2.36 15.56
C ILE A 5 2.54 -3.87 15.86
N TYR A 6 2.26 -4.72 14.87
CA TYR A 6 2.29 -6.16 15.06
C TYR A 6 3.71 -6.71 15.27
N ASP A 7 4.72 -6.08 14.66
CA ASP A 7 6.12 -6.46 14.86
C ASP A 7 6.56 -6.18 16.31
N VAL A 8 6.18 -5.03 16.86
CA VAL A 8 6.42 -4.70 18.28
C VAL A 8 5.72 -5.69 19.21
N LEU A 9 4.48 -6.07 18.91
CA LEU A 9 3.75 -7.06 19.71
C LEU A 9 4.41 -8.44 19.66
N GLN A 10 4.90 -8.86 18.50
CA GLN A 10 5.60 -10.14 18.33
C GLN A 10 6.94 -10.19 19.06
N ALA A 11 7.64 -9.05 19.21
CA ALA A 11 8.95 -8.98 19.86
C ALA A 11 8.94 -9.45 21.33
N PHE A 12 7.79 -9.45 22.00
CA PHE A 12 7.64 -9.99 23.36
C PHE A 12 7.62 -11.52 23.44
N PHE A 13 7.37 -12.20 22.32
CA PHE A 13 7.13 -13.65 22.29
C PHE A 13 8.07 -14.40 21.35
N ILE A 14 8.58 -13.73 20.32
CA ILE A 14 9.39 -14.34 19.26
C ILE A 14 10.81 -13.79 19.35
N PRO A 15 11.83 -14.64 19.54
CA PRO A 15 13.22 -14.22 19.49
C PRO A 15 13.55 -13.49 18.18
N PRO A 16 14.30 -12.38 18.21
CA PRO A 16 14.55 -11.56 17.02
C PRO A 16 15.13 -12.34 15.83
N SER A 17 16.03 -13.30 16.08
CA SER A 17 16.62 -14.14 15.02
C SER A 17 15.58 -14.99 14.29
N ILE A 18 14.63 -15.59 15.03
CA ILE A 18 13.56 -16.42 14.46
C ILE A 18 12.60 -15.55 13.64
N PHE A 19 12.24 -14.39 14.18
CA PHE A 19 11.41 -13.40 13.48
C PHE A 19 12.03 -12.99 12.15
N LEU A 20 13.32 -12.65 12.15
CA LEU A 20 14.03 -12.24 10.93
C LEU A 20 14.04 -13.35 9.88
N VAL A 21 14.34 -14.60 10.26
CA VAL A 21 14.32 -15.74 9.33
C VAL A 21 12.94 -15.93 8.70
N HIS A 22 11.88 -15.91 9.51
CA HIS A 22 10.51 -16.06 9.00
C HIS A 22 10.09 -14.88 8.12
N ARG A 23 10.45 -13.65 8.50
CA ARG A 23 10.18 -12.45 7.72
C ARG A 23 10.83 -12.56 6.34
N TYR A 24 12.14 -12.82 6.27
CA TYR A 24 12.83 -12.96 4.98
C TYR A 24 12.29 -14.11 4.13
N PHE A 25 11.98 -15.26 4.74
CA PHE A 25 11.34 -16.35 4.03
C PHE A 25 9.99 -15.92 3.42
N SER A 26 9.15 -15.23 4.20
CA SER A 26 7.86 -14.71 3.73
C SER A 26 8.03 -13.69 2.60
N GLU A 27 9.00 -12.77 2.69
CA GLU A 27 9.26 -11.78 1.63
C GLU A 27 9.71 -12.44 0.32
N ILE A 28 10.66 -13.39 0.41
CA ILE A 28 11.14 -14.14 -0.77
C ILE A 28 9.99 -14.92 -1.40
N TYR A 29 9.18 -15.60 -0.58
CA TYR A 29 8.03 -16.35 -1.07
C TYR A 29 7.01 -15.44 -1.78
N GLN A 30 6.63 -14.32 -1.15
CA GLN A 30 5.69 -13.36 -1.72
C GLN A 30 6.19 -12.77 -3.04
N PHE A 31 7.50 -12.55 -3.19
CA PHE A 31 8.06 -12.10 -4.47
C PHE A 31 7.69 -13.05 -5.62
N THR A 32 7.74 -14.37 -5.38
CA THR A 32 7.38 -15.37 -6.39
C THR A 32 5.89 -15.39 -6.76
N LEU A 33 5.02 -14.81 -5.91
CA LEU A 33 3.58 -14.73 -6.15
C LEU A 33 3.20 -13.62 -7.13
N HIS A 34 4.06 -12.62 -7.34
CA HIS A 34 3.78 -11.47 -8.22
C HIS A 34 4.02 -11.79 -9.70
N THR A 35 3.35 -12.82 -10.20
CA THR A 35 3.47 -13.27 -11.58
C THR A 35 2.12 -13.59 -12.21
N THR A 36 2.06 -13.48 -13.53
CA THR A 36 0.92 -13.91 -14.37
C THR A 36 1.28 -15.10 -15.25
N LEU A 37 2.48 -15.68 -15.08
CA LEU A 37 2.95 -16.80 -15.91
C LEU A 37 2.24 -18.11 -15.59
N PHE A 38 1.80 -18.29 -14.34
CA PHE A 38 1.04 -19.43 -13.86
C PHE A 38 0.09 -18.97 -12.75
N ASP A 39 -0.97 -19.75 -12.54
CA ASP A 39 -2.06 -19.36 -11.64
C ASP A 39 -1.92 -20.02 -10.26
N ASN A 40 -1.82 -21.34 -10.23
CA ASN A 40 -1.82 -22.13 -9.00
C ASN A 40 -0.73 -23.20 -9.00
N TYR A 41 -0.54 -23.80 -7.82
CA TYR A 41 0.40 -24.90 -7.59
C TYR A 41 -0.32 -26.26 -7.51
N GLY A 42 -1.47 -26.40 -8.17
CA GLY A 42 -2.36 -27.55 -8.02
C GLY A 42 -2.79 -27.76 -6.57
N LYS A 43 -2.62 -28.98 -6.04
CA LYS A 43 -3.02 -29.34 -4.66
C LYS A 43 -2.31 -28.52 -3.59
N LEU A 44 -1.10 -28.02 -3.85
CA LEU A 44 -0.38 -27.18 -2.90
C LEU A 44 -1.11 -25.85 -2.65
N GLY A 45 -1.88 -25.36 -3.62
CA GLY A 45 -2.72 -24.16 -3.47
C GLY A 45 -3.87 -24.32 -2.45
N ILE A 46 -4.10 -25.51 -1.90
CA ILE A 46 -5.03 -25.68 -0.79
C ILE A 46 -4.46 -25.05 0.50
N ILE A 47 -3.13 -25.15 0.68
CA ILE A 47 -2.43 -24.72 1.90
C ILE A 47 -1.59 -23.47 1.64
N LEU A 48 -0.93 -23.40 0.49
CA LEU A 48 -0.03 -22.32 0.10
C LEU A 48 -0.76 -21.20 -0.66
N ASN A 49 -0.36 -19.97 -0.41
CA ASN A 49 -0.74 -18.83 -1.24
C ASN A 49 -0.15 -19.00 -2.65
N THR A 50 -0.91 -18.63 -3.68
CA THR A 50 -0.55 -18.83 -5.09
C THR A 50 -0.60 -17.48 -5.81
N PRO A 51 0.02 -17.33 -7.00
CA PRO A 51 -0.12 -16.10 -7.75
C PRO A 51 -1.57 -15.70 -8.01
N SER A 52 -2.45 -16.66 -8.30
CA SER A 52 -3.88 -16.39 -8.50
C SER A 52 -4.57 -15.84 -7.26
N HIS A 53 -4.33 -16.43 -6.09
CA HIS A 53 -4.84 -15.90 -4.82
C HIS A 53 -4.30 -14.49 -4.53
N HIS A 54 -3.02 -14.27 -4.80
CA HIS A 54 -2.33 -13.00 -4.58
C HIS A 54 -2.77 -11.90 -5.55
N ARG A 55 -3.19 -12.24 -6.77
CA ARG A 55 -3.82 -11.29 -7.70
C ARG A 55 -5.17 -10.78 -7.18
N VAL A 56 -5.97 -11.65 -6.56
CA VAL A 56 -7.20 -11.23 -5.88
C VAL A 56 -6.88 -10.28 -4.74
N HIS A 57 -5.86 -10.57 -3.92
CA HIS A 57 -5.41 -9.65 -2.85
C HIS A 57 -5.06 -8.24 -3.38
N HIS A 58 -4.43 -8.16 -4.55
CA HIS A 58 -4.09 -6.88 -5.18
C HIS A 58 -5.21 -6.27 -6.04
N GLY A 59 -6.33 -6.99 -6.19
CA GLY A 59 -7.45 -6.57 -7.01
C GLY A 59 -8.31 -5.52 -6.31
N ARG A 60 -8.84 -4.58 -7.08
CA ARG A 60 -9.79 -3.56 -6.62
C ARG A 60 -11.23 -3.81 -7.09
N ASN A 61 -11.47 -4.90 -7.81
CA ASN A 61 -12.83 -5.35 -8.13
C ASN A 61 -13.61 -5.54 -6.83
N PRO A 62 -14.93 -5.34 -6.81
CA PRO A 62 -15.74 -5.54 -5.61
C PRO A 62 -15.45 -6.87 -4.88
N TYR A 63 -15.42 -7.98 -5.63
CA TYR A 63 -15.17 -9.30 -5.05
C TYR A 63 -13.75 -9.50 -4.47
N CYS A 64 -12.79 -8.69 -4.90
CA CYS A 64 -11.40 -8.75 -4.43
C CYS A 64 -11.17 -7.99 -3.12
N ILE A 65 -12.09 -7.08 -2.75
CA ILE A 65 -11.90 -6.21 -1.59
C ILE A 65 -11.90 -7.01 -0.30
N ASP A 66 -10.90 -6.76 0.55
CA ASP A 66 -10.79 -7.42 1.85
C ASP A 66 -10.73 -8.97 1.76
N ARG A 67 -9.95 -9.47 0.79
CA ARG A 67 -9.73 -10.90 0.57
C ARG A 67 -8.26 -11.29 0.52
N ASN A 68 -7.99 -12.57 0.83
CA ASN A 68 -6.70 -13.24 0.71
C ASN A 68 -5.54 -12.49 1.39
N TYR A 69 -5.60 -12.35 2.71
CA TYR A 69 -4.61 -11.61 3.50
C TYR A 69 -3.30 -12.37 3.74
N ALA A 70 -3.30 -13.71 3.65
CA ALA A 70 -2.16 -14.51 4.06
C ALA A 70 -0.99 -14.43 3.06
N ALA A 71 0.20 -14.09 3.54
CA ALA A 71 1.41 -14.03 2.72
C ALA A 71 1.86 -15.42 2.19
N VAL A 72 1.98 -16.41 3.08
CA VAL A 72 2.50 -17.75 2.73
C VAL A 72 1.41 -18.82 2.71
N PHE A 73 0.58 -18.87 3.74
CA PHE A 73 -0.35 -19.97 3.98
C PHE A 73 -1.80 -19.53 3.81
N ILE A 74 -2.39 -19.76 2.63
CA ILE A 74 -3.79 -19.38 2.32
C ILE A 74 -4.83 -20.12 3.16
N ILE A 75 -4.43 -21.21 3.84
CA ILE A 75 -5.32 -21.93 4.75
C ILE A 75 -5.89 -21.03 5.84
N TRP A 76 -5.16 -19.99 6.27
CA TRP A 76 -5.67 -19.02 7.25
C TRP A 76 -6.89 -18.26 6.72
N ASP A 77 -6.84 -17.79 5.47
CA ASP A 77 -8.00 -17.14 4.83
C ASP A 77 -9.19 -18.09 4.67
N LYS A 78 -8.93 -19.38 4.42
CA LYS A 78 -10.00 -20.40 4.34
C LYS A 78 -10.65 -20.65 5.70
N ILE A 79 -9.85 -20.76 6.76
CA ILE A 79 -10.34 -20.99 8.13
C ILE A 79 -11.12 -19.78 8.64
N PHE A 80 -10.65 -18.56 8.36
CA PHE A 80 -11.26 -17.34 8.89
C PHE A 80 -12.25 -16.67 7.92
N GLY A 81 -12.50 -17.25 6.75
CA GLY A 81 -13.56 -16.84 5.84
C GLY A 81 -13.25 -15.58 5.03
N THR A 82 -11.99 -15.34 4.73
CA THR A 82 -11.51 -14.22 3.87
C THR A 82 -10.93 -14.72 2.55
N PHE A 83 -11.00 -16.03 2.28
CA PHE A 83 -10.56 -16.62 1.03
C PHE A 83 -11.52 -16.30 -0.11
N GLU A 84 -10.97 -15.85 -1.25
CA GLU A 84 -11.70 -15.69 -2.50
C GLU A 84 -10.83 -16.20 -3.67
N PRO A 85 -11.32 -17.12 -4.50
CA PRO A 85 -10.61 -17.56 -5.70
C PRO A 85 -10.69 -16.51 -6.80
N GLU A 86 -9.68 -16.46 -7.67
CA GLU A 86 -9.72 -15.61 -8.85
C GLU A 86 -10.81 -16.07 -9.83
N ARG A 87 -11.66 -15.13 -10.27
CA ARG A 87 -12.76 -15.40 -11.18
C ARG A 87 -12.30 -15.23 -12.63
N GLN A 88 -12.43 -16.28 -13.43
CA GLN A 88 -12.05 -16.22 -14.85
C GLN A 88 -12.95 -15.29 -15.67
N SER A 89 -14.21 -15.14 -15.28
CA SER A 89 -15.17 -14.21 -15.90
C SER A 89 -14.88 -12.73 -15.58
N GLU A 90 -14.12 -12.46 -14.51
CA GLU A 90 -13.85 -11.11 -14.03
C GLU A 90 -12.41 -11.01 -13.52
N LYS A 91 -11.49 -10.74 -14.45
CA LYS A 91 -10.06 -10.65 -14.13
C LYS A 91 -9.78 -9.52 -13.12
N PRO A 92 -8.92 -9.74 -12.12
CA PRO A 92 -8.53 -8.69 -11.17
C PRO A 92 -7.92 -7.48 -11.87
N VAL A 93 -8.42 -6.30 -11.51
CA VAL A 93 -7.86 -5.00 -11.85
C VAL A 93 -7.08 -4.49 -10.65
N TYR A 94 -5.78 -4.27 -10.83
CA TYR A 94 -4.91 -3.95 -9.70
C TYR A 94 -5.04 -2.52 -9.17
N GLY A 95 -4.72 -2.37 -7.89
CA GLY A 95 -4.50 -1.10 -7.21
C GLY A 95 -5.52 -0.87 -6.10
N ILE A 96 -5.76 0.40 -5.78
CA ILE A 96 -6.74 0.82 -4.77
C ILE A 96 -8.00 1.36 -5.43
N ILE A 97 -9.12 1.38 -4.69
CA ILE A 97 -10.43 1.85 -5.20
C ILE A 97 -10.29 3.24 -5.84
N ASN A 98 -9.75 4.19 -5.07
CA ASN A 98 -9.44 5.55 -5.53
C ASN A 98 -8.00 5.62 -6.00
N GLN A 99 -7.77 5.63 -7.31
CA GLN A 99 -6.42 5.70 -7.88
C GLN A 99 -5.84 7.11 -7.69
N GLU A 100 -4.63 7.16 -7.12
CA GLU A 100 -3.91 8.42 -6.94
C GLU A 100 -3.13 8.78 -8.20
N MET A 101 -3.34 9.99 -8.70
CA MET A 101 -2.77 10.47 -9.97
C MET A 101 -1.52 11.31 -9.72
N THR A 102 -0.56 10.76 -8.96
CA THR A 102 0.67 11.46 -8.54
C THR A 102 1.80 10.48 -8.21
N PHE A 103 3.04 10.90 -8.41
CA PHE A 103 4.27 10.23 -7.97
C PHE A 103 4.86 10.84 -6.69
N ASN A 104 4.15 11.75 -6.01
CA ASN A 104 4.59 12.30 -4.73
C ASN A 104 4.57 11.22 -3.65
N GLN A 105 5.74 10.69 -3.29
CA GLN A 105 5.83 9.53 -2.40
C GLN A 105 5.37 9.87 -0.99
N ILE A 106 5.74 11.04 -0.43
CA ILE A 106 5.26 11.46 0.90
C ILE A 106 3.74 11.49 0.93
N TYR A 107 3.10 12.09 -0.07
CA TYR A 107 1.64 12.06 -0.17
C TYR A 107 1.12 10.62 -0.24
N LEU A 108 1.67 9.77 -1.11
CA LEU A 108 1.23 8.37 -1.24
C LEU A 108 1.44 7.54 0.05
N GLN A 109 2.40 7.89 0.91
CA GLN A 109 2.58 7.23 2.20
C GLN A 109 1.54 7.65 3.25
N PHE A 110 1.07 8.90 3.21
CA PHE A 110 0.27 9.49 4.30
C PHE A 110 -1.16 9.87 3.93
N HIS A 111 -1.52 9.96 2.65
CA HIS A 111 -2.83 10.48 2.21
C HIS A 111 -4.00 9.69 2.80
N THR A 112 -3.92 8.36 2.87
CA THR A 112 -4.98 7.54 3.47
C THR A 112 -5.16 7.85 4.96
N LEU A 113 -4.07 7.98 5.71
CA LEU A 113 -4.13 8.33 7.13
C LEU A 113 -4.69 9.76 7.31
N TYR A 114 -4.24 10.70 6.49
CA TYR A 114 -4.76 12.06 6.49
C TYR A 114 -6.26 12.11 6.18
N ASN A 115 -6.71 11.34 5.18
CA ASN A 115 -8.10 11.25 4.80
C ASN A 115 -8.97 10.71 5.95
N LEU A 116 -8.53 9.65 6.64
CA LEU A 116 -9.26 9.11 7.79
C LEU A 116 -9.28 10.08 8.98
N LEU A 117 -8.13 10.65 9.35
CA LEU A 117 -7.97 11.49 10.54
C LEU A 117 -8.51 12.91 10.39
N PHE A 118 -8.56 13.47 9.17
CA PHE A 118 -8.86 14.89 8.97
C PHE A 118 -9.99 15.17 7.98
N ILE A 119 -10.20 14.33 6.98
CA ILE A 119 -11.20 14.57 5.93
C ILE A 119 -12.52 13.87 6.24
N LYS A 120 -12.48 12.56 6.46
CA LYS A 120 -13.67 11.70 6.54
C LYS A 120 -14.62 12.11 7.67
N TRP A 121 -14.10 12.33 8.88
CA TRP A 121 -14.93 12.76 10.02
C TRP A 121 -15.51 14.18 9.88
N ARG A 122 -15.05 14.95 8.87
CA ARG A 122 -15.53 16.29 8.50
C ARG A 122 -16.37 16.29 7.22
N MET A 123 -16.73 15.14 6.67
CA MET A 123 -17.58 15.08 5.49
C MET A 123 -18.97 15.65 5.78
N LYS A 124 -19.51 16.37 4.80
CA LYS A 124 -20.84 16.97 4.83
C LYS A 124 -21.67 16.45 3.65
N THR A 125 -22.99 16.41 3.83
CA THR A 125 -23.95 16.19 2.76
C THR A 125 -24.01 17.40 1.84
N GLU A 126 -24.67 17.26 0.69
CA GLU A 126 -24.92 18.39 -0.24
C GLU A 126 -25.65 19.55 0.45
N ASN A 127 -26.50 19.26 1.43
CA ASN A 127 -27.21 20.25 2.25
C ASN A 127 -26.34 20.88 3.36
N GLY A 128 -25.04 20.60 3.40
CA GLY A 128 -24.09 21.18 4.37
C GLY A 128 -24.10 20.54 5.76
N GLU A 129 -24.87 19.46 5.95
CA GLU A 129 -24.96 18.78 7.24
C GLU A 129 -23.82 17.77 7.43
N TRP A 130 -23.29 17.63 8.63
CA TRP A 130 -22.27 16.61 8.91
C TRP A 130 -22.81 15.20 8.70
N ILE A 131 -22.08 14.39 7.93
CA ILE A 131 -22.37 12.95 7.72
C ILE A 131 -22.11 12.18 9.02
N PHE A 132 -20.94 12.39 9.63
CA PHE A 132 -20.58 11.79 10.91
C PHE A 132 -20.86 12.78 12.06
N ARG A 133 -21.73 12.41 13.00
CA ARG A 133 -22.17 13.27 14.11
C ARG A 133 -21.81 12.66 15.47
N GLY A 134 -21.43 13.51 16.42
CA GLY A 134 -21.09 13.09 17.79
C GLY A 134 -20.05 11.97 17.81
N ILE A 135 -20.39 10.86 18.47
CA ILE A 135 -19.51 9.69 18.62
C ILE A 135 -19.25 8.94 17.31
N GLU A 136 -20.11 9.07 16.28
CA GLU A 136 -19.90 8.46 14.96
C GLU A 136 -18.62 8.98 14.28
N LYS A 137 -18.11 10.15 14.70
CA LYS A 137 -16.83 10.67 14.22
C LYS A 137 -15.65 9.77 14.57
N LEU A 138 -15.72 9.03 15.67
CA LEU A 138 -14.69 8.03 16.01
C LEU A 138 -14.75 6.82 15.06
N LYS A 139 -15.96 6.42 14.64
CA LYS A 139 -16.15 5.35 13.67
C LYS A 139 -15.58 5.73 12.30
N ALA A 140 -15.66 6.99 11.90
CA ALA A 140 -15.01 7.46 10.67
C ALA A 140 -13.49 7.16 10.62
N ILE A 141 -12.83 7.14 11.78
CA ILE A 141 -11.38 6.89 11.89
C ILE A 141 -11.07 5.40 12.03
N TYR A 142 -11.82 4.67 12.86
CA TYR A 142 -11.48 3.29 13.26
C TYR A 142 -12.18 2.19 12.45
N TYR A 143 -13.31 2.48 11.80
CA TYR A 143 -14.02 1.50 10.97
C TYR A 143 -13.38 1.42 9.58
N PRO A 144 -13.72 0.40 8.75
CA PRO A 144 -13.17 0.27 7.41
C PRO A 144 -13.16 1.59 6.62
N PRO A 145 -12.14 1.84 5.80
CA PRO A 145 -12.00 3.11 5.06
C PRO A 145 -13.25 3.49 4.26
N ILE A 146 -13.99 2.51 3.71
CA ILE A 146 -15.21 2.73 2.93
C ILE A 146 -16.47 2.98 3.79
N TYR A 147 -16.45 2.69 5.10
CA TYR A 147 -17.62 2.79 5.98
C TYR A 147 -18.30 4.17 5.91
N MET A 148 -19.59 4.18 5.65
CA MET A 148 -20.51 5.31 5.75
C MET A 148 -21.64 4.99 6.74
N PRO A 149 -22.29 6.00 7.34
CA PRO A 149 -23.43 5.75 8.23
C PRO A 149 -24.49 4.91 7.53
N LYS A 150 -25.06 3.94 8.27
CA LYS A 150 -26.03 2.90 7.83
C LYS A 150 -25.42 1.65 7.20
N MET A 151 -24.16 1.68 6.74
CA MET A 151 -23.49 0.45 6.28
C MET A 151 -23.27 -0.49 7.46
N LYS A 152 -23.35 -1.80 7.21
CA LYS A 152 -23.22 -2.80 8.27
C LYS A 152 -21.77 -3.23 8.41
N VAL A 153 -21.25 -3.16 9.63
CA VAL A 153 -19.93 -3.68 9.98
C VAL A 153 -20.05 -4.79 11.01
N LYS A 154 -19.08 -5.70 11.02
CA LYS A 154 -18.93 -6.75 12.03
C LYS A 154 -17.52 -6.70 12.62
N ARG A 155 -17.40 -7.11 13.87
CA ARG A 155 -16.08 -7.29 14.50
C ARG A 155 -15.41 -8.51 13.89
N TYR A 156 -14.14 -8.37 13.52
CA TYR A 156 -13.28 -9.44 13.04
C TYR A 156 -11.96 -9.38 13.83
N PHE A 157 -11.81 -10.32 14.78
CA PHE A 157 -10.78 -10.28 15.82
C PHE A 157 -10.74 -8.94 16.57
N HIS A 158 -9.63 -8.22 16.50
CA HIS A 158 -9.40 -6.94 17.17
C HIS A 158 -9.67 -5.74 16.24
N TRP A 159 -10.29 -5.94 15.07
CA TRP A 159 -10.65 -4.86 14.12
C TRP A 159 -12.09 -5.04 13.59
N PHE A 160 -12.55 -4.14 12.71
CA PHE A 160 -13.88 -4.18 12.10
C PHE A 160 -13.77 -4.33 10.58
N THR A 161 -14.69 -5.10 10.00
CA THR A 161 -14.82 -5.29 8.55
C THR A 161 -16.28 -5.08 8.11
N MET A 162 -16.49 -4.82 6.83
CA MET A 162 -17.83 -4.71 6.26
C MET A 162 -18.54 -6.07 6.30
N VAL A 163 -19.85 -6.07 6.57
CA VAL A 163 -20.65 -7.30 6.46
C VAL A 163 -20.76 -7.71 5.00
N ASP A 164 -21.08 -6.75 4.14
CA ASP A 164 -20.96 -6.85 2.70
C ASP A 164 -19.73 -6.07 2.24
N HIS A 165 -18.67 -6.80 1.89
CA HIS A 165 -17.41 -6.24 1.39
C HIS A 165 -17.52 -5.54 0.03
N GLU A 166 -18.57 -5.81 -0.75
CA GLU A 166 -18.78 -5.18 -2.05
C GLU A 166 -19.58 -3.87 -1.93
N GLU A 167 -20.23 -3.63 -0.78
CA GLU A 167 -21.07 -2.46 -0.54
C GLU A 167 -20.27 -1.15 -0.68
N GLY A 168 -20.70 -0.28 -1.59
CA GLY A 168 -20.06 1.02 -1.84
C GLY A 168 -18.78 0.94 -2.67
N ILE A 169 -18.41 -0.23 -3.19
CA ILE A 169 -17.28 -0.37 -4.12
C ILE A 169 -17.76 -0.10 -5.55
N PRO A 170 -17.16 0.87 -6.27
CA PRO A 170 -17.53 1.13 -7.66
C PRO A 170 -17.18 -0.07 -8.53
N LEU A 171 -18.07 -0.39 -9.48
CA LEU A 171 -17.77 -1.37 -10.52
C LEU A 171 -16.61 -0.88 -11.39
N ILE A 172 -15.83 -1.82 -11.91
CA ILE A 172 -14.74 -1.49 -12.83
C ILE A 172 -15.34 -1.05 -14.17
N GLU A 173 -15.09 0.20 -14.54
CA GLU A 173 -15.37 0.70 -15.89
C GLU A 173 -14.40 0.10 -16.92
N ASN A 174 -14.85 -0.05 -18.17
CA ASN A 174 -14.12 -0.80 -19.20
C ASN A 174 -12.74 -0.21 -19.58
N GLU A 175 -12.48 1.08 -19.34
CA GLU A 175 -11.17 1.68 -19.62
C GLU A 175 -10.39 1.97 -18.34
N ILE A 176 -9.42 1.09 -18.04
CA ILE A 176 -8.49 1.28 -16.94
C ILE A 176 -7.36 2.21 -17.40
N ILE A 177 -7.51 3.51 -17.14
CA ILE A 177 -6.49 4.51 -17.46
C ILE A 177 -5.45 4.53 -16.33
N ARG A 178 -4.24 4.04 -16.63
CA ARG A 178 -3.10 4.13 -15.70
C ARG A 178 -2.52 5.55 -15.69
N TYR A 179 -2.16 6.06 -14.52
CA TYR A 179 -1.41 7.31 -14.43
C TYR A 179 -0.01 7.13 -15.03
N ASN A 180 0.17 7.61 -16.25
CA ASN A 180 1.43 7.52 -17.00
C ASN A 180 1.68 8.82 -17.77
N PRO A 181 2.03 9.91 -17.07
CA PRO A 181 2.27 11.20 -17.69
C PRO A 181 3.42 11.11 -18.70
N LYS A 182 3.19 11.63 -19.91
CA LYS A 182 4.24 11.70 -20.93
C LYS A 182 5.30 12.71 -20.51
N ILE A 183 6.53 12.26 -20.31
CA ILE A 183 7.71 13.11 -20.09
C ILE A 183 8.71 12.97 -21.24
N SER A 184 9.50 14.01 -21.49
CA SER A 184 10.49 14.00 -22.58
C SER A 184 11.58 12.93 -22.35
N HIS A 185 12.15 12.45 -23.45
CA HIS A 185 13.22 11.44 -23.41
C HIS A 185 14.39 11.88 -22.51
N TRP A 186 14.83 13.15 -22.62
CA TRP A 186 15.90 13.70 -21.80
C TRP A 186 15.58 13.72 -20.30
N LYS A 187 14.32 14.01 -19.92
CA LYS A 187 13.89 13.95 -18.51
C LYS A 187 13.94 12.51 -17.99
N LYS A 188 13.61 11.51 -18.82
CA LYS A 188 13.73 10.09 -18.44
C LYS A 188 15.19 9.71 -18.19
N ILE A 189 16.10 10.09 -19.09
CA ILE A 189 17.54 9.86 -18.93
C ILE A 189 18.04 10.54 -17.66
N TYR A 190 17.71 11.82 -17.47
CA TYR A 190 18.07 12.57 -16.27
C TYR A 190 17.61 11.85 -14.99
N CYS A 191 16.35 11.44 -14.92
CA CYS A 191 15.81 10.74 -13.76
C CYS A 191 16.50 9.40 -13.52
N LEU A 192 16.77 8.64 -14.58
CA LEU A 192 17.46 7.35 -14.48
C LEU A 192 18.89 7.50 -13.97
N VAL A 193 19.66 8.44 -14.53
CA VAL A 193 21.04 8.72 -14.10
C VAL A 193 21.07 9.16 -12.64
N HIS A 194 20.20 10.09 -12.25
CA HIS A 194 20.14 10.57 -10.87
C HIS A 194 19.66 9.50 -9.91
N PHE A 195 18.75 8.61 -10.32
CA PHE A 195 18.35 7.46 -9.52
C PHE A 195 19.52 6.49 -9.30
N MET A 196 20.30 6.18 -10.35
CA MET A 196 21.48 5.31 -10.23
C MET A 196 22.57 5.94 -9.34
N LEU A 197 22.80 7.25 -9.47
CA LEU A 197 23.70 7.98 -8.58
C LEU A 197 23.21 7.95 -7.13
N LEU A 198 21.92 8.23 -6.92
CA LEU A 198 21.31 8.20 -5.59
C LEU A 198 21.45 6.81 -4.95
N LEU A 199 21.27 5.75 -5.74
CA LEU A 199 21.45 4.37 -5.29
C LEU A 199 22.90 4.09 -4.88
N ALA A 200 23.88 4.58 -5.65
CA ALA A 200 25.30 4.47 -5.27
C ALA A 200 25.62 5.25 -3.98
N VAL A 201 25.10 6.48 -3.85
CA VAL A 201 25.24 7.30 -2.63
C VAL A 201 24.57 6.60 -1.44
N PHE A 202 23.42 5.96 -1.65
CA PHE A 202 22.73 5.18 -0.62
C PHE A 202 23.56 3.98 -0.15
N PHE A 203 24.14 3.22 -1.07
CA PHE A 203 25.03 2.11 -0.68
C PHE A 203 26.26 2.57 0.09
N HIS A 204 26.87 3.68 -0.31
CA HIS A 204 27.96 4.28 0.44
C HIS A 204 27.51 4.76 1.82
N PHE A 205 26.33 5.39 1.93
CA PHE A 205 25.71 5.74 3.20
C PHE A 205 25.52 4.52 4.10
N GLU A 206 25.02 3.39 3.59
CA GLU A 206 24.82 2.19 4.40
C GLU A 206 26.13 1.61 4.97
N ILE A 207 27.25 1.73 4.24
CA ILE A 207 28.58 1.32 4.72
C ILE A 207 29.03 2.21 5.89
N ASP A 208 28.84 3.52 5.76
CA ASP A 208 29.40 4.49 6.70
C ASP A 208 28.43 4.93 7.81
N ARG A 209 27.15 4.52 7.75
CA ARG A 209 26.07 5.07 8.61
C ARG A 209 26.38 5.02 10.10
N ASN A 210 27.10 3.98 10.56
CA ASN A 210 27.45 3.78 11.97
C ASN A 210 28.56 4.72 12.44
N GLN A 211 29.24 5.41 11.52
CA GLN A 211 30.35 6.34 11.78
C GLN A 211 29.91 7.80 11.69
N LEU A 212 28.69 8.07 11.20
CA LEU A 212 28.19 9.42 11.00
C LEU A 212 27.76 10.05 12.33
N SER A 213 27.97 11.37 12.44
CA SER A 213 27.30 12.15 13.48
C SER A 213 25.78 12.14 13.25
N TYR A 214 25.00 12.39 14.29
CA TYR A 214 23.55 12.54 14.14
C TYR A 214 23.17 13.64 13.14
N LEU A 215 23.94 14.74 13.09
CA LEU A 215 23.70 15.82 12.15
C LEU A 215 23.90 15.33 10.70
N ASP A 216 25.04 14.69 10.41
CA ASP A 216 25.35 14.19 9.07
C ASP A 216 24.36 13.11 8.62
N PHE A 217 23.97 12.22 9.54
CA PHE A 217 22.95 11.21 9.29
C PHE A 217 21.62 11.86 8.86
N ASN A 218 21.14 12.85 9.63
CA ASN A 218 19.88 13.52 9.33
C ASN A 218 19.96 14.35 8.04
N LEU A 219 21.09 14.99 7.75
CA LEU A 219 21.31 15.72 6.50
C LEU A 219 21.29 14.78 5.29
N LYS A 220 21.97 13.63 5.36
CA LYS A 220 21.93 12.62 4.29
C LYS A 220 20.53 12.04 4.12
N LEU A 221 19.81 11.77 5.20
CA LEU A 221 18.41 11.31 5.14
C LEU A 221 17.50 12.35 4.47
N ALA A 222 17.63 13.62 4.85
CA ALA A 222 16.89 14.71 4.22
C ALA A 222 17.22 14.82 2.73
N PHE A 223 18.50 14.69 2.35
CA PHE A 223 18.94 14.65 0.96
C PHE A 223 18.23 13.51 0.19
N PHE A 224 18.27 12.27 0.69
CA PHE A 224 17.59 11.14 0.02
C PHE A 224 16.10 11.39 -0.18
N ILE A 225 15.41 11.87 0.86
CA ILE A 225 13.97 12.17 0.78
C ILE A 225 13.71 13.26 -0.26
N ILE A 226 14.45 14.37 -0.23
CA ILE A 226 14.25 15.48 -1.18
C ILE A 226 14.54 15.01 -2.61
N THR A 227 15.63 14.29 -2.85
CA THR A 227 16.00 13.84 -4.20
C THR A 227 14.96 12.89 -4.78
N ILE A 228 14.47 11.91 -4.01
CA ILE A 228 13.43 11.00 -4.49
C ILE A 228 12.12 11.76 -4.77
N GLN A 229 11.77 12.72 -3.93
CA GLN A 229 10.60 13.57 -4.14
C GLN A 229 10.73 14.42 -5.41
N SER A 230 11.91 14.96 -5.69
CA SER A 230 12.20 15.69 -6.93
C SER A 230 12.07 14.78 -8.16
N LEU A 231 12.56 13.53 -8.09
CA LEU A 231 12.39 12.56 -9.18
C LEU A 231 10.89 12.31 -9.49
N GLY A 232 10.06 12.12 -8.46
CA GLY A 232 8.61 11.99 -8.63
C GLY A 232 7.96 13.24 -9.23
N ALA A 233 8.40 14.43 -8.84
CA ALA A 233 7.86 15.70 -9.34
C ALA A 233 8.04 15.89 -10.86
N PHE A 234 9.12 15.34 -11.45
CA PHE A 234 9.31 15.35 -12.90
C PHE A 234 8.20 14.61 -13.64
N PHE A 235 7.75 13.47 -13.11
CA PHE A 235 6.63 12.71 -13.69
C PHE A 235 5.32 13.46 -13.51
N ASP A 236 5.09 14.08 -12.34
CA ASP A 236 3.89 14.88 -12.07
C ASP A 236 3.82 16.19 -12.85
N ARG A 237 4.86 16.55 -13.60
CA ARG A 237 5.03 17.86 -14.27
C ARG A 237 4.86 19.04 -13.30
N LYS A 238 5.08 18.80 -12.01
CA LYS A 238 5.03 19.84 -10.99
C LYS A 238 6.36 20.58 -11.01
N PHE A 239 6.29 21.90 -10.96
CA PHE A 239 7.46 22.78 -10.90
C PHE A 239 8.14 22.78 -9.52
N VAL A 240 7.76 21.86 -8.61
CA VAL A 240 8.22 21.86 -7.20
C VAL A 240 9.74 21.77 -7.18
N THR A 241 10.33 22.94 -6.95
CA THR A 241 11.67 23.22 -6.46
C THR A 241 12.72 22.22 -6.89
N ILE A 242 13.16 22.43 -8.13
CA ILE A 242 14.55 22.37 -8.53
C ILE A 242 15.40 23.07 -7.43
N ILE A 243 15.75 22.38 -6.35
CA ILE A 243 16.82 22.82 -5.43
C ILE A 243 18.15 22.18 -5.84
N PHE A 244 18.13 21.22 -6.76
CA PHE A 244 19.32 20.53 -7.28
C PHE A 244 19.48 20.65 -8.81
N TYR A 245 19.27 21.84 -9.39
CA TYR A 245 19.95 22.18 -10.67
C TYR A 245 21.38 22.68 -10.45
N ILE A 246 21.84 22.70 -9.20
CA ILE A 246 23.17 23.16 -8.83
C ILE A 246 23.74 22.08 -7.92
N PHE A 247 24.30 21.04 -8.52
CA PHE A 247 25.64 20.49 -8.30
C PHE A 247 25.91 19.46 -9.40
#